data_AF-A0A291IJA0-F1
#
_entry.id   AF-A0A291IJA0-F1
#
_cell.length_a   1.000
_cell.length_b   1.000
_cell.length_c   1.000
_cell.angle_alpha   90.00
_cell.angle_beta   90.00
_cell.angle_gamma   90.00
#
_symmetry.space_group_name_H-M   'P 1'
#
loop_
_entity.id
_entity.type
_entity.pdbx_description
1 polymer ?
#
loop_
_entity_poly.entity_id
_entity_poly.type
_entity_poly.pdbx_seq_one_letter_code
_entity_poly.pdbx_strand_id
1 'polypeptide(L)'
;MRYWLMKSEPETFGIDDLRARPQQTEHWDGVRNYQARNMMRDEMKIGDQIFFYHSNCDEPGIVGIAEVASESYPDFTAFDPDDKHFDPKSNPDKPTWFMVDVKFVRKLARTISLRELKTKSELGELALLRRGNRLSIMPVSAEQWAFILALE
;
A
#
# COMPACT_ATOMS: atom_id res chain seq x y z
N MET A 1 -9.11 11.59 -8.38
CA MET A 1 -8.36 10.32 -8.41
C MET A 1 -6.91 10.62 -8.10
N ARG A 2 -6.39 10.06 -7.03
CA ARG A 2 -5.00 10.11 -6.61
C ARG A 2 -4.34 8.75 -6.85
N TYR A 3 -3.02 8.74 -6.77
CA TYR A 3 -2.22 7.53 -6.94
C TYR A 3 -1.39 7.28 -5.69
N TRP A 4 -1.28 6.01 -5.34
CA TRP A 4 -0.63 5.56 -4.13
C TRP A 4 0.36 4.44 -4.43
N LEU A 5 1.32 4.24 -3.54
CA LEU A 5 2.11 3.01 -3.46
C LEU A 5 1.95 2.44 -2.07
N MET A 6 1.52 1.18 -2.00
CA MET A 6 1.29 0.45 -0.75
C MET A 6 2.15 -0.81 -0.73
N LYS A 7 2.92 -0.98 0.34
CA LYS A 7 3.88 -2.09 0.49
C LYS A 7 3.25 -3.25 1.25
N SER A 8 3.43 -4.45 0.72
CA SER A 8 3.14 -5.70 1.42
C SER A 8 4.28 -6.69 1.22
N GLU A 9 4.51 -7.55 2.20
CA GLU A 9 5.49 -8.63 2.10
C GLU A 9 4.82 -9.84 1.42
N PRO A 10 5.34 -10.35 0.29
CA PRO A 10 4.65 -11.38 -0.48
C PRO A 10 4.53 -12.71 0.26
N GLU A 11 5.39 -12.99 1.24
CA GLU A 11 5.28 -14.18 2.09
C GLU A 11 4.14 -14.09 3.10
N THR A 12 3.68 -12.87 3.42
CA THR A 12 2.52 -12.64 4.30
C THR A 12 1.24 -12.44 3.50
N PHE A 13 1.27 -11.52 2.53
CA PHE A 13 0.12 -11.21 1.67
C PHE A 13 0.58 -10.58 0.35
N GLY A 14 0.64 -11.36 -0.70
CA GLY A 14 1.00 -10.95 -2.05
C GLY A 14 -0.19 -10.46 -2.89
N ILE A 15 0.09 -10.03 -4.12
CA ILE A 15 -0.96 -9.58 -5.05
C ILE A 15 -1.82 -10.76 -5.55
N ASP A 16 -1.22 -11.95 -5.64
CA ASP A 16 -1.95 -13.16 -6.01
C ASP A 16 -2.91 -13.61 -4.91
N ASP A 17 -2.57 -13.36 -3.63
CA ASP A 17 -3.48 -13.58 -2.50
C ASP A 17 -4.68 -12.63 -2.58
N LEU A 18 -4.43 -11.33 -2.81
CA LEU A 18 -5.50 -10.35 -3.03
C LEU A 18 -6.40 -10.76 -4.21
N ARG A 19 -5.82 -11.20 -5.33
CA ARG A 19 -6.55 -11.66 -6.50
C ARG A 19 -7.45 -12.86 -6.18
N ALA A 20 -7.03 -13.73 -5.26
CA ALA A 20 -7.75 -14.93 -4.86
C ALA A 20 -8.83 -14.69 -3.78
N ARG A 21 -8.89 -13.49 -3.18
CA ARG A 21 -9.90 -13.16 -2.17
C ARG A 21 -11.32 -13.12 -2.77
N PRO A 22 -12.37 -13.35 -1.95
CA PRO A 22 -13.74 -13.07 -2.36
C PRO A 22 -13.88 -11.65 -2.90
N GLN A 23 -14.52 -11.51 -4.07
CA GLN A 23 -14.65 -10.23 -4.79
C GLN A 23 -13.31 -9.54 -5.14
N GLN A 24 -12.19 -10.25 -4.94
CA GLN A 24 -10.82 -9.77 -5.09
C GLN A 24 -10.50 -8.56 -4.21
N THR A 25 -11.16 -8.49 -3.04
CA THR A 25 -11.08 -7.37 -2.10
C THR A 25 -10.55 -7.86 -0.75
N GLU A 26 -9.71 -7.06 -0.10
CA GLU A 26 -9.24 -7.31 1.27
C GLU A 26 -9.02 -6.01 2.03
N HIS A 27 -9.17 -6.06 3.35
CA HIS A 27 -8.79 -4.98 4.24
C HIS A 27 -7.27 -4.80 4.29
N TRP A 28 -6.79 -3.55 4.28
CA TRP A 28 -5.38 -3.21 4.40
C TRP A 28 -5.02 -2.85 5.84
N ASP A 29 -4.97 -3.84 6.72
CA ASP A 29 -4.66 -3.68 8.14
C ASP A 29 -3.17 -3.40 8.43
N GLY A 30 -2.84 -3.30 9.71
CA GLY A 30 -1.47 -3.43 10.20
C GLY A 30 -0.62 -2.17 10.04
N VAL A 31 -1.19 -1.08 9.54
CA VAL A 31 -0.49 0.20 9.45
C VAL A 31 -0.32 0.78 10.86
N ARG A 32 0.92 0.78 11.35
CA ARG A 32 1.31 1.31 12.68
C ARG A 32 2.26 2.52 12.62
N ASN A 33 2.27 3.21 11.48
CA ASN A 33 2.99 4.47 11.30
C ASN A 33 1.99 5.63 11.22
N TYR A 34 2.14 6.64 12.10
CA TYR A 34 1.22 7.78 12.17
C TYR A 34 1.07 8.55 10.86
N GLN A 35 2.15 8.74 10.10
CA GLN A 35 2.10 9.45 8.83
C GLN A 35 1.38 8.61 7.77
N ALA A 36 1.71 7.33 7.65
CA ALA A 36 1.02 6.40 6.74
C ALA A 36 -0.48 6.31 7.05
N ARG A 37 -0.83 6.20 8.34
CA ARG A 37 -2.21 6.22 8.81
C ARG A 37 -2.92 7.51 8.42
N ASN A 38 -2.31 8.68 8.65
CA ASN A 38 -2.95 9.95 8.31
C ASN A 38 -3.23 10.06 6.81
N MET A 39 -2.28 9.68 5.96
CA MET A 39 -2.51 9.66 4.50
C MET A 39 -3.67 8.73 4.13
N MET A 40 -3.70 7.52 4.69
CA MET A 40 -4.81 6.61 4.43
C MET A 40 -6.15 7.15 4.92
N ARG A 41 -6.21 7.65 6.17
CA ARG A 41 -7.45 8.11 6.80
C ARG A 41 -8.01 9.37 6.17
N ASP A 42 -7.13 10.35 5.91
CA ASP A 42 -7.54 11.71 5.59
C ASP A 42 -7.60 11.95 4.07
N GLU A 43 -6.79 11.22 3.30
CA GLU A 43 -6.52 11.56 1.91
C GLU A 43 -6.94 10.52 0.87
N MET A 44 -6.95 9.22 1.22
CA MET A 44 -7.42 8.17 0.30
C MET A 44 -8.93 8.28 0.08
N LYS A 45 -9.35 8.05 -1.16
CA LYS A 45 -10.76 8.01 -1.57
C LYS A 45 -11.03 6.78 -2.43
N ILE A 46 -12.28 6.30 -2.37
CA ILE A 46 -12.74 5.19 -3.21
C ILE A 46 -12.42 5.48 -4.69
N GLY A 47 -11.83 4.49 -5.36
CA GLY A 47 -11.39 4.56 -6.75
C GLY A 47 -9.99 5.15 -6.97
N ASP A 48 -9.31 5.63 -5.92
CA ASP A 48 -7.89 5.94 -6.02
C ASP A 48 -7.08 4.67 -6.35
N GLN A 49 -6.08 4.81 -7.20
CA GLN A 49 -5.30 3.67 -7.71
C GLN A 49 -4.02 3.47 -6.88
N ILE A 50 -3.61 2.21 -6.75
CA ILE A 50 -2.54 1.78 -5.87
C ILE A 50 -1.55 0.93 -6.67
N PHE A 51 -0.26 1.29 -6.64
CA PHE A 51 0.81 0.36 -6.95
C PHE A 51 0.96 -0.61 -5.78
N PHE A 52 0.67 -1.89 -6.03
CA PHE A 52 0.93 -2.96 -5.08
C PHE A 52 2.42 -3.29 -5.14
N TYR A 53 3.14 -2.97 -4.07
CA TYR A 53 4.58 -3.11 -4.00
C TYR A 53 4.95 -4.29 -3.09
N HIS A 54 5.73 -5.24 -3.62
CA HIS A 54 6.33 -6.30 -2.83
C HIS A 54 7.59 -5.80 -2.13
N SER A 55 7.60 -5.85 -0.81
CA SER A 55 8.74 -5.49 0.05
C SER A 55 9.30 -6.69 0.78
N ASN A 56 10.52 -6.54 1.32
CA ASN A 56 11.18 -7.55 2.15
C ASN A 56 11.23 -8.95 1.51
N CYS A 57 11.55 -9.01 0.22
CA CYS A 57 11.68 -10.24 -0.54
C CYS A 57 12.89 -10.16 -1.49
N ASP A 58 13.19 -11.26 -2.18
CA ASP A 58 14.33 -11.37 -3.10
C ASP A 58 14.30 -10.34 -4.25
N GLU A 59 13.11 -10.11 -4.82
CA GLU A 59 12.90 -9.14 -5.90
C GLU A 59 11.86 -8.08 -5.49
N PRO A 60 12.25 -7.06 -4.69
CA PRO A 60 11.33 -6.03 -4.25
C PRO A 60 10.98 -5.10 -5.42
N GLY A 61 9.71 -4.77 -5.58
CA GLY A 61 9.25 -4.00 -6.73
C GLY A 61 7.73 -3.85 -6.82
N ILE A 62 7.29 -3.14 -7.85
CA ILE A 62 5.87 -2.97 -8.17
C ILE A 62 5.44 -4.16 -9.02
N VAL A 63 4.40 -4.88 -8.57
CA VAL A 63 3.96 -6.15 -9.18
C VAL A 63 2.55 -6.08 -9.76
N GLY A 64 1.81 -5.02 -9.48
CA GLY A 64 0.48 -4.80 -10.04
C GLY A 64 -0.22 -3.58 -9.48
N ILE A 65 -1.50 -3.52 -9.78
CA ILE A 65 -2.38 -2.41 -9.49
C ILE A 65 -3.57 -2.93 -8.68
N ALA A 66 -3.91 -2.18 -7.64
CA ALA A 66 -5.13 -2.29 -6.88
C ALA A 66 -5.85 -0.92 -6.86
N GLU A 67 -7.05 -0.87 -6.32
CA GLU A 67 -7.81 0.36 -6.09
C GLU A 67 -8.39 0.40 -4.68
N VAL A 68 -8.55 1.60 -4.13
CA VAL A 68 -9.24 1.80 -2.85
C VAL A 68 -10.73 1.48 -3.03
N ALA A 69 -11.25 0.55 -2.23
CA ALA A 69 -12.60 0.00 -2.34
C ALA A 69 -13.55 0.45 -1.21
N SER A 70 -13.03 1.11 -0.17
CA SER A 70 -13.83 1.69 0.92
C SER A 70 -13.31 3.07 1.34
N GLU A 71 -14.13 3.85 2.03
CA GLU A 71 -13.60 4.93 2.87
C GLU A 71 -12.81 4.33 4.04
N SER A 72 -11.97 5.14 4.69
CA SER A 72 -11.21 4.69 5.86
C SER A 72 -12.11 4.38 7.05
N TYR A 73 -11.79 3.30 7.76
CA TYR A 73 -12.49 2.87 8.96
C TYR A 73 -11.49 2.32 10.01
N PRO A 74 -11.91 2.14 11.27
CA PRO A 74 -11.02 1.67 12.33
C PRO A 74 -10.42 0.30 12.01
N ASP A 75 -9.11 0.16 12.22
CA ASP A 75 -8.42 -1.13 12.07
C ASP A 75 -8.71 -2.02 13.28
N PHE A 76 -9.56 -3.04 13.09
CA PHE A 76 -9.98 -3.93 14.16
C PHE A 76 -8.85 -4.83 14.68
N THR A 77 -7.79 -5.06 13.91
CA THR A 77 -6.62 -5.85 14.34
C THR A 77 -5.87 -5.19 15.50
N ALA A 78 -6.02 -3.87 15.65
CA ALA A 78 -5.44 -3.13 16.77
C ALA A 78 -6.09 -3.46 18.12
N PHE A 79 -7.29 -4.04 18.13
CA PHE A 79 -8.05 -4.33 19.35
C PHE A 79 -7.98 -5.80 19.78
N ASP A 80 -7.47 -6.68 18.93
CA ASP A 80 -7.40 -8.11 19.18
C ASP A 80 -6.07 -8.48 19.84
N PRO A 81 -6.05 -8.94 21.11
CA PRO A 81 -4.82 -9.32 21.82
C PRO A 81 -4.03 -10.47 21.17
N ASP A 82 -4.68 -11.29 20.35
CA ASP A 82 -4.06 -12.43 19.67
C ASP A 82 -3.51 -12.05 18.27
N ASP A 83 -3.81 -10.84 17.78
CA ASP A 83 -3.30 -10.36 16.50
C ASP A 83 -1.87 -9.79 16.62
N LYS A 84 -1.05 -10.02 15.59
CA LYS A 84 0.33 -9.54 15.52
C LYS A 84 0.47 -8.00 15.56
N HIS A 85 -0.60 -7.28 15.22
CA HIS A 85 -0.64 -5.82 15.20
C HIS A 85 -1.43 -5.21 16.36
N PHE A 86 -1.72 -5.99 17.40
CA PHE A 86 -2.38 -5.51 18.61
C PHE A 86 -1.72 -4.25 19.17
N ASP A 87 -2.52 -3.25 19.55
CA ASP A 87 -2.05 -2.08 20.29
C ASP A 87 -2.89 -1.92 21.56
N PRO A 88 -2.34 -2.24 22.76
CA PRO A 88 -3.08 -2.14 24.02
C PRO A 88 -3.51 -0.71 24.38
N LYS A 89 -3.03 0.30 23.65
CA LYS A 89 -3.41 1.71 23.84
C LYS A 89 -4.50 2.16 22.87
N SER A 90 -4.84 1.37 21.85
CA SER A 90 -5.93 1.66 20.92
C SER A 90 -7.26 1.24 21.55
N ASN A 91 -8.23 2.15 21.61
CA ASN A 91 -9.56 1.90 22.16
C ASN A 91 -10.61 1.97 21.03
N PRO A 92 -11.54 1.02 20.92
CA PRO A 92 -12.67 1.08 19.97
C PRO A 92 -13.46 2.40 19.97
N ASP A 93 -13.64 3.05 21.12
CA ASP A 93 -14.37 4.35 21.21
C ASP A 93 -13.57 5.52 20.63
N LYS A 94 -12.24 5.39 20.57
CA LYS A 94 -11.32 6.40 20.05
C LYS A 94 -10.15 5.70 19.34
N PRO A 95 -10.40 5.13 18.14
CA PRO A 95 -9.44 4.28 17.45
C PRO A 95 -8.18 5.05 17.08
N THR A 96 -7.02 4.46 17.37
CA THR A 96 -5.72 5.03 16.98
C THR A 96 -5.38 4.70 15.54
N TRP A 97 -5.76 3.51 15.07
CA TRP A 97 -5.37 2.93 13.79
C TRP A 97 -6.57 2.76 12.87
N PHE A 98 -6.30 2.89 11.58
CA PHE A 98 -7.29 2.92 10.53
C PHE A 98 -6.79 2.10 9.35
N MET A 99 -7.74 1.51 8.64
CA MET A 99 -7.52 0.77 7.41
C MET A 99 -8.51 1.21 6.31
N VAL A 100 -8.31 0.70 5.11
CA VAL A 100 -9.22 0.77 3.97
C VAL A 100 -9.32 -0.62 3.37
N ASP A 101 -10.38 -0.91 2.63
CA ASP A 101 -10.41 -2.06 1.74
C ASP A 101 -9.71 -1.70 0.42
N VAL A 102 -8.97 -2.64 -0.13
CA VAL A 102 -8.40 -2.55 -1.48
C VAL A 102 -8.92 -3.67 -2.35
N LYS A 103 -9.09 -3.38 -3.63
CA LYS A 103 -9.56 -4.34 -4.62
C LYS A 103 -8.50 -4.53 -5.70
N PHE A 104 -8.26 -5.78 -6.07
CA PHE A 104 -7.39 -6.12 -7.19
C PHE A 104 -7.90 -5.50 -8.50
N VAL A 105 -6.99 -4.91 -9.28
CA VAL A 105 -7.28 -4.44 -10.65
C VAL A 105 -6.59 -5.35 -11.66
N ARG A 106 -5.26 -5.43 -11.61
CA ARG A 106 -4.46 -6.29 -12.49
C ARG A 106 -3.05 -6.52 -11.96
N LYS A 107 -2.40 -7.60 -12.39
CA LYS A 107 -0.94 -7.73 -12.29
C LYS A 107 -0.28 -6.88 -13.38
N LEU A 108 0.95 -6.44 -13.13
CA LEU A 108 1.79 -5.93 -14.22
C LEU A 108 2.29 -7.09 -15.09
N ALA A 109 2.65 -6.80 -16.34
CA ALA A 109 3.24 -7.77 -17.27
C ALA A 109 4.60 -8.30 -16.77
N ARG A 110 5.30 -7.48 -15.98
CA ARG A 110 6.56 -7.82 -15.29
C ARG A 110 6.68 -7.03 -13.98
N THR A 111 7.53 -7.49 -13.07
CA THR A 111 7.92 -6.69 -11.91
C THR A 111 8.75 -5.48 -12.37
N ILE A 112 8.37 -4.29 -11.91
CA ILE A 112 9.21 -3.10 -12.02
C ILE A 112 10.01 -3.00 -10.71
N SER A 113 11.25 -3.50 -10.74
CA SER A 113 12.06 -3.69 -9.54
C SER A 113 12.50 -2.37 -8.91
N LEU A 114 12.73 -2.38 -7.58
CA LEU A 114 13.33 -1.25 -6.86
C LEU A 114 14.69 -0.87 -7.46
N ARG A 115 15.47 -1.86 -7.90
CA ARG A 115 16.77 -1.64 -8.55
C ARG A 115 16.60 -0.82 -9.82
N GLU A 116 15.61 -1.16 -10.65
CA GLU A 116 15.29 -0.40 -11.86
C GLU A 116 14.81 1.01 -11.52
N LEU A 117 13.86 1.16 -10.59
CA LEU A 117 13.31 2.46 -10.19
C LEU A 117 14.40 3.44 -9.73
N LYS A 118 15.41 2.95 -8.99
CA LYS A 118 16.56 3.74 -8.52
C LYS A 118 17.44 4.31 -9.64
N THR A 119 17.38 3.74 -10.84
CA THR A 119 18.17 4.21 -12.00
C THR A 119 17.48 5.34 -12.77
N LYS A 120 16.22 5.65 -12.46
CA LYS A 120 15.41 6.61 -13.22
C LYS A 120 15.46 7.99 -12.56
N SER A 121 16.09 8.95 -13.23
CA SER A 121 16.17 10.34 -12.76
C SER A 121 14.80 11.00 -12.61
N GLU A 122 13.84 10.62 -13.44
CA GLU A 122 12.45 11.07 -13.46
C GLU A 122 11.72 10.73 -12.17
N LEU A 123 12.22 9.76 -11.41
CA LEU A 123 11.69 9.33 -10.12
C LEU A 123 12.47 9.90 -8.93
N GLY A 124 13.36 10.89 -9.14
CA GLY A 124 14.19 11.46 -8.07
C GLY A 124 13.41 11.96 -6.84
N GLU A 125 12.17 12.42 -7.06
CA GLU A 125 11.27 12.89 -6.00
C GLU A 125 10.29 11.85 -5.47
N LEU A 126 10.28 10.64 -6.04
CA LEU A 126 9.42 9.55 -5.61
C LEU A 126 9.74 9.20 -4.15
N ALA A 127 8.74 9.29 -3.27
CA ALA A 127 8.92 9.09 -1.84
C ALA A 127 9.64 7.75 -1.53
N LEU A 128 9.32 6.68 -2.28
CA LEU A 128 9.94 5.36 -2.16
C LEU A 128 11.48 5.40 -2.19
N LEU A 129 12.08 6.31 -2.97
CA LEU A 129 13.52 6.37 -3.23
C LEU A 129 14.27 7.31 -2.29
N ARG A 130 13.55 8.10 -1.47
CA ARG A 130 14.17 9.04 -0.53
C ARG A 130 14.96 8.27 0.54
N ARG A 131 16.21 8.69 0.76
CA ARG A 131 17.10 8.08 1.76
C ARG A 131 16.44 8.10 3.13
N GLY A 132 16.42 6.94 3.79
CA GLY A 132 15.87 6.81 5.14
C GLY A 132 14.34 6.69 5.21
N ASN A 133 13.62 6.74 4.08
CA ASN A 133 12.18 6.55 4.10
C ASN A 133 11.82 5.15 4.64
N ARG A 134 10.82 5.10 5.51
CA ARG A 134 10.26 3.90 6.15
C ARG A 134 8.75 3.80 6.01
N LEU A 135 8.13 4.66 5.19
CA LEU A 135 6.69 4.63 4.95
C LEU A 135 6.29 3.39 4.15
N SER A 136 5.20 2.74 4.58
CA SER A 136 4.52 1.64 3.88
C SER A 136 3.47 2.14 2.88
N ILE A 137 2.99 3.37 3.07
CA ILE A 137 2.01 4.04 2.20
C ILE A 137 2.62 5.37 1.79
N MET A 138 2.57 5.68 0.50
CA MET A 138 3.15 6.90 -0.05
C MET A 138 2.29 7.44 -1.20
N PRO A 139 2.19 8.76 -1.35
CA PRO A 139 1.58 9.35 -2.54
C PRO A 139 2.51 9.15 -3.74
N VAL A 140 1.90 9.03 -4.91
CA VAL A 140 2.55 8.98 -6.22
C VAL A 140 1.94 10.09 -7.07
N SER A 141 2.76 10.91 -7.72
CA SER A 141 2.23 11.94 -8.63
C SER A 141 1.68 11.30 -9.90
N ALA A 142 0.81 12.00 -10.64
CA ALA A 142 0.28 11.49 -11.90
C ALA A 142 1.39 11.24 -12.93
N GLU A 143 2.42 12.10 -12.95
CA GLU A 143 3.60 11.99 -13.81
C GLU A 143 4.43 10.76 -13.42
N GLN A 144 4.67 10.53 -12.13
CA GLN A 144 5.37 9.35 -11.64
C GLN A 144 4.61 8.07 -11.95
N TRP A 145 3.29 8.08 -11.77
CA TRP A 145 2.42 6.95 -12.09
C TRP A 145 2.50 6.56 -13.57
N ALA A 146 2.30 7.54 -14.46
CA ALA A 146 2.37 7.32 -15.90
C ALA A 146 3.76 6.86 -16.34
N PHE A 147 4.83 7.47 -15.79
CA PHE A 147 6.20 7.08 -16.10
C PHE A 147 6.50 5.64 -15.67
N ILE A 148 6.12 5.25 -14.45
CA ILE A 148 6.32 3.88 -13.96
C ILE A 148 5.57 2.89 -14.85
N LEU A 149 4.32 3.18 -15.22
CA LEU A 149 3.57 2.31 -16.13
C LEU A 149 4.19 2.22 -17.53
N ALA A 150 4.89 3.25 -18.01
CA ALA A 150 5.60 3.18 -19.29
C ALA A 150 6.87 2.31 -19.25
N LEU A 151 7.32 1.87 -18.07
CA LEU A 151 8.39 0.89 -17.93
C LEU A 151 7.89 -0.54 -18.09
N GLU A 152 6.60 -0.78 -17.89
CA GLU A 152 5.96 -2.11 -18.02
C GLU A 152 6.19 -2.70 -19.42
#